data_AF-A0A7U9RTX7-F1
#
_entry.id   AF-A0A7U9RTX7-F1
#
_cell.length_a   1.000
_cell.length_b   1.000
_cell.length_c   1.000
_cell.angle_alpha   90.00
_cell.angle_beta   90.00
_cell.angle_gamma   90.00
#
_symmetry.space_group_name_H-M   'P 1'
#
loop_
_entity.id
_entity.type
_entity.pdbx_description
1 polymer ?
#
loop_
_entity_poly.entity_id
_entity_poly.type
_entity_poly.pdbx_seq_one_letter_code
_entity_poly.pdbx_strand_id
1 'polypeptide(L)'
;MCKERNVINQYLTFTKIYNEQVKLHGRTREAVLERIRICKDQNVLSEYLAGREKEVVDIMMTLFNEEYILKTYVESREKEASEKTKIGTAQKLYKKGNTIEDIADILDASVKEVEQWLGLVRA
;
A
#
# COMPACT_ATOMS: atom_id res chain seq x y z
N MET A 1 8.99 34.78 28.85
CA MET A 1 9.89 34.36 27.75
C MET A 1 9.66 32.89 27.49
N CYS A 2 8.62 32.56 26.70
CA CYS A 2 8.26 31.17 26.42
C CYS A 2 9.32 30.59 25.49
N LYS A 3 10.03 29.55 25.97
CA LYS A 3 10.95 28.74 25.18
C LYS A 3 10.27 28.37 23.85
N GLU A 4 10.76 28.95 22.76
CA GLU A 4 10.49 28.46 21.41
C GLU A 4 10.67 26.95 21.43
N ARG A 5 9.59 26.19 21.22
CA ARG A 5 9.73 24.76 20.95
C ARG A 5 10.57 24.68 19.68
N ASN A 6 11.83 24.27 19.82
CA ASN A 6 12.77 24.11 18.70
C ASN A 6 12.04 23.44 17.52
N VAL A 7 12.21 23.96 16.30
CA VAL A 7 11.56 23.47 15.07
C VAL A 7 11.68 21.95 14.91
N ILE A 8 12.80 21.37 15.37
CA ILE A 8 13.03 19.92 15.38
C ILE A 8 11.99 19.21 16.26
N ASN A 9 11.72 19.71 17.47
CA ASN A 9 10.72 19.13 18.38
C ASN A 9 9.30 19.25 17.82
N GLN A 10 9.01 20.37 17.15
CA GLN A 10 7.72 20.55 16.48
C GLN A 10 7.56 19.55 15.32
N TYR A 11 8.62 19.32 14.54
CA TYR A 11 8.62 18.32 13.47
C TYR A 11 8.47 16.88 14.00
N LEU A 12 9.16 16.53 15.10
CA LEU A 12 9.00 15.22 15.73
C LEU A 12 7.56 15.00 16.20
N THR A 13 6.96 16.03 16.81
CA THR A 13 5.55 16.00 17.25
C THR A 13 4.60 15.87 16.06
N PHE A 14 4.83 16.66 15.01
CA PHE A 14 4.08 16.60 13.75
C PHE A 14 4.11 15.20 13.14
N THR A 15 5.28 14.54 13.11
CA THR A 15 5.46 13.17 12.59
C THR A 15 4.79 12.13 13.49
N LYS A 16 4.84 12.30 14.82
CA LYS A 16 4.16 11.41 15.76
C LYS A 16 2.64 11.44 15.56
N ILE A 17 2.04 12.64 15.49
CA ILE A 17 0.60 12.81 15.27
C ILE A 17 0.18 12.13 13.95
N TYR A 18 0.98 12.26 12.90
CA TYR A 18 0.69 11.59 11.62
C TYR A 18 0.66 10.08 11.73
N ASN A 19 1.65 9.48 12.40
CA ASN A 19 1.66 8.03 12.59
C ASN A 19 0.44 7.55 13.39
N GLU A 20 -0.03 8.35 14.36
CA GLU A 20 -1.26 8.06 15.09
C GLU A 20 -2.49 8.15 14.18
N GLN A 21 -2.61 9.19 13.35
CA GLN A 21 -3.73 9.34 12.41
C GLN A 21 -3.74 8.27 11.32
N VAL A 22 -2.57 7.86 10.81
CA VAL A 22 -2.47 6.75 9.84
C VAL A 22 -2.88 5.41 10.46
N LYS A 23 -2.60 5.18 11.75
CA LYS A 23 -3.07 3.96 12.44
C LYS A 23 -4.59 3.95 12.61
N LEU A 24 -5.22 5.11 12.81
CA LEU A 24 -6.66 5.22 13.02
C LEU A 24 -7.46 5.21 11.71
N HIS A 25 -7.01 5.98 10.72
CA HIS A 25 -7.77 6.27 9.51
C HIS A 25 -7.12 5.71 8.24
N GLY A 26 -5.99 5.00 8.36
CA GLY A 26 -5.19 4.58 7.22
C GLY A 26 -4.50 5.75 6.51
N ARG A 27 -3.94 5.49 5.32
CA ARG A 27 -3.35 6.53 4.46
C ARG A 27 -4.44 7.23 3.66
N THR A 28 -5.26 8.02 4.34
CA THR A 28 -6.45 8.68 3.77
C THR A 28 -6.36 10.19 3.86
N ARG A 29 -7.18 10.87 3.06
CA ARG A 29 -7.35 12.33 3.14
C ARG A 29 -7.79 12.78 4.52
N GLU A 30 -8.65 12.00 5.17
CA GLU A 30 -9.11 12.23 6.54
C GLU A 30 -7.94 12.26 7.53
N ALA A 31 -7.02 11.28 7.46
CA ALA A 31 -5.83 11.24 8.31
C ALA A 31 -4.95 12.49 8.21
N VAL A 32 -4.84 13.08 7.00
CA VAL A 32 -4.06 14.31 6.77
C VAL A 32 -4.75 15.54 7.35
N LEU A 33 -6.04 15.71 7.06
CA LEU A 33 -6.80 16.86 7.53
C LEU A 33 -6.88 16.88 9.06
N GLU A 34 -7.13 15.72 9.66
CA GLU A 34 -7.24 15.59 11.11
C GLU A 34 -5.88 15.81 11.80
N ARG A 35 -4.78 15.32 11.21
CA ARG A 35 -3.42 15.64 11.67
C ARG A 35 -3.17 17.15 11.67
N ILE A 36 -3.49 17.85 10.57
CA ILE A 36 -3.26 19.29 10.44
C ILE A 36 -4.08 20.07 11.49
N ARG A 37 -5.36 19.69 11.66
CA ARG A 37 -6.22 20.27 12.69
C ARG A 37 -5.59 20.13 14.08
N ILE A 38 -5.19 18.91 14.48
CA ILE A 38 -4.54 18.63 15.76
C ILE A 38 -3.25 19.45 15.93
N CYS A 39 -2.43 19.55 14.89
CA CYS A 39 -1.18 20.31 14.95
C CYS A 39 -1.43 21.81 15.18
N LYS A 40 -2.45 22.39 14.53
CA LYS A 40 -2.85 23.79 14.76
C LYS A 40 -3.37 24.00 16.18
N ASP A 41 -4.24 23.11 16.66
CA ASP A 41 -4.80 23.17 18.02
C ASP A 41 -3.71 23.08 19.10
N GLN A 42 -2.66 22.28 18.85
CA GLN A 42 -1.54 22.11 19.78
C GLN A 42 -0.41 23.13 19.60
N ASN A 43 -0.57 24.09 18.68
CA ASN A 43 0.43 25.07 18.31
C ASN A 43 1.77 24.41 17.90
N VAL A 44 1.67 23.39 17.03
CA VAL A 44 2.77 22.63 16.42
C VAL A 44 2.85 23.00 14.94
N LEU A 45 3.96 23.61 14.53
CA LEU A 45 4.16 24.15 13.18
C LEU A 45 3.04 25.10 12.73
N SER A 46 2.32 25.70 13.67
CA SER A 46 1.13 26.53 13.43
C SER A 46 1.42 27.71 12.51
N GLU A 47 2.54 28.41 12.73
CA GLU A 47 2.99 29.53 11.88
C GLU A 47 3.23 29.10 10.43
N TYR A 48 3.79 27.91 10.22
CA TYR A 48 4.00 27.35 8.88
C TYR A 48 2.68 26.93 8.23
N LEU A 49 1.80 26.28 9.00
CA LEU A 49 0.52 25.78 8.50
C LEU A 49 -0.48 26.91 8.19
N ALA A 50 -0.40 28.05 8.89
CA ALA A 50 -1.32 29.17 8.71
C ALA A 50 -1.41 29.69 7.26
N GLY A 51 -0.31 29.62 6.50
CA GLY A 51 -0.27 30.05 5.09
C GLY A 51 -0.08 28.92 4.07
N ARG A 52 0.24 27.69 4.52
CA ARG A 52 0.67 26.60 3.63
C ARG A 52 -0.13 25.30 3.80
N GLU A 53 -1.20 25.31 4.59
CA GLU A 53 -2.03 24.14 4.82
C GLU A 53 -2.46 23.45 3.52
N LYS A 54 -2.93 24.22 2.52
CA LYS A 54 -3.31 23.67 1.21
C LYS A 54 -2.13 22.98 0.51
N GLU A 55 -0.98 23.63 0.46
CA GLU A 55 0.25 23.09 -0.15
C GLU A 55 0.67 21.78 0.53
N VAL A 56 0.63 21.73 1.86
CA VAL A 56 0.96 20.54 2.65
C VAL A 56 -0.03 19.40 2.36
N VAL A 57 -1.33 19.68 2.33
CA VAL A 57 -2.35 18.67 1.98
C VAL A 57 -2.11 18.15 0.56
N ASP A 58 -1.90 19.02 -0.42
CA ASP A 58 -1.77 18.64 -1.83
C ASP A 58 -0.51 17.76 -2.06
N ILE A 59 0.63 18.12 -1.44
CA ILE A 59 1.87 17.33 -1.51
C ILE A 59 1.67 15.96 -0.84
N MET A 60 1.12 15.92 0.37
CA MET A 60 0.91 14.66 1.09
C MET A 60 -0.05 13.72 0.34
N MET A 61 -1.11 14.27 -0.26
CA MET A 61 -2.03 13.49 -1.08
C MET A 61 -1.37 12.96 -2.36
N THR A 62 -0.52 13.76 -2.99
CA THR A 62 0.24 13.35 -4.19
C THR A 62 1.17 12.19 -3.86
N LEU A 63 1.97 12.31 -2.79
CA LEU A 63 2.89 11.26 -2.35
C LEU A 63 2.16 9.96 -2.01
N PHE A 64 0.96 10.02 -1.41
CA PHE A 64 0.18 8.81 -1.15
C PHE A 64 -0.31 8.12 -2.42
N ASN A 65 -0.75 8.89 -3.40
CA ASN A 65 -1.16 8.32 -4.68
C ASN A 65 0.03 7.62 -5.35
N GLU A 66 1.20 8.26 -5.39
CA GLU A 66 2.40 7.68 -5.99
C GLU A 66 2.89 6.44 -5.22
N GLU A 67 2.94 6.48 -3.89
CA GLU A 67 3.36 5.33 -3.06
C GLU A 67 2.38 4.17 -3.17
N TYR A 68 1.06 4.44 -3.19
CA TYR A 68 0.03 3.42 -3.39
C TYR A 68 0.12 2.77 -4.78
N ILE A 69 0.32 3.58 -5.82
CA ILE A 69 0.52 3.11 -7.20
C ILE A 69 1.76 2.21 -7.27
N LEU A 70 2.89 2.64 -6.70
CA LEU A 70 4.13 1.87 -6.69
C LEU A 70 3.98 0.56 -5.91
N LYS A 71 3.36 0.59 -4.73
CA LYS A 71 3.10 -0.62 -3.94
C LYS A 71 2.23 -1.61 -4.72
N THR A 72 1.12 -1.14 -5.27
CA THR A 72 0.21 -1.97 -6.08
C THR A 72 0.92 -2.54 -7.31
N TYR A 73 1.77 -1.75 -7.97
CA TYR A 73 2.56 -2.20 -9.11
C TYR A 73 3.60 -3.28 -8.74
N VAL A 74 4.27 -3.15 -7.60
CA VAL A 74 5.20 -4.17 -7.11
C VAL A 74 4.44 -5.45 -6.77
N GLU A 75 3.35 -5.35 -5.99
CA GLU A 75 2.50 -6.49 -5.63
C GLU A 75 1.93 -7.19 -6.87
N SER A 76 1.48 -6.44 -7.88
CA SER A 76 0.99 -7.01 -9.13
C SER A 76 2.10 -7.75 -9.89
N ARG A 77 3.32 -7.20 -9.93
CA ARG A 77 4.47 -7.86 -10.57
C ARG A 77 4.90 -9.13 -9.86
N GLU A 78 4.91 -9.13 -8.53
CA GLU A 78 5.22 -10.33 -7.74
C GLU A 78 4.17 -11.41 -7.95
N LYS A 79 2.89 -11.03 -7.96
CA LYS A 79 1.79 -11.94 -8.27
C LYS A 79 1.91 -12.53 -9.67
N GLU A 80 2.14 -11.69 -10.70
CA GLU A 80 2.36 -12.16 -12.08
C GLU A 80 3.57 -13.10 -12.21
N ALA A 81 4.67 -12.82 -11.50
CA ALA A 81 5.86 -13.66 -11.54
C ALA A 81 5.61 -15.03 -10.87
N SER A 82 4.92 -15.03 -9.74
CA SER A 82 4.49 -16.25 -9.05
C SER A 82 3.55 -17.07 -9.94
N GLU A 83 2.56 -16.43 -10.56
CA GLU A 83 1.60 -17.08 -11.43
C GLU A 83 2.25 -17.68 -12.69
N LYS A 84 3.16 -16.96 -13.35
CA LYS A 84 3.95 -17.50 -14.48
C LYS A 84 4.75 -18.74 -14.08
N THR A 85 5.29 -18.76 -12.87
CA THR A 85 6.03 -19.92 -12.34
C THR A 85 5.10 -21.11 -12.10
N LYS A 86 3.91 -20.87 -11.52
CA LYS A 86 2.89 -21.90 -11.34
C LYS A 86 2.40 -22.45 -12.68
N ILE A 87 2.12 -21.58 -13.67
CA ILE A 87 1.73 -22.00 -15.04
C ILE A 87 2.78 -22.92 -15.66
N GLY A 88 4.07 -22.51 -15.65
CA GLY A 88 5.14 -23.32 -16.23
C GLY A 88 5.34 -24.67 -15.52
N THR A 89 5.07 -24.72 -14.22
CA THR A 89 5.14 -25.95 -13.42
C THR A 89 3.93 -26.85 -13.68
N ALA A 90 2.72 -26.29 -13.70
CA ALA A 90 1.49 -27.00 -14.06
C ALA A 90 1.63 -27.67 -15.44
N GLN A 91 2.11 -26.93 -16.44
CA GLN A 91 2.34 -27.46 -17.78
C GLN A 91 3.35 -28.62 -17.80
N LYS A 92 4.42 -28.55 -17.00
CA LYS A 92 5.41 -29.63 -16.88
C LYS A 92 4.83 -30.86 -16.18
N LEU A 93 4.08 -30.68 -15.10
CA LEU A 93 3.45 -31.78 -14.34
C LEU A 93 2.38 -32.47 -15.18
N TYR A 94 1.57 -31.70 -15.90
CA TYR A 94 0.55 -32.23 -16.81
C TYR A 94 1.19 -33.07 -17.93
N LYS A 95 2.27 -32.58 -18.55
CA LYS A 95 3.05 -33.35 -19.55
C LYS A 95 3.67 -34.64 -18.99
N LYS A 96 3.90 -34.71 -17.67
CA LYS A 96 4.37 -35.91 -16.98
C LYS A 96 3.24 -36.88 -16.58
N GLY A 97 1.99 -36.54 -16.90
CA GLY A 97 0.82 -37.41 -16.66
C GLY A 97 0.14 -37.23 -15.30
N ASN A 98 0.42 -36.14 -14.56
CA ASN A 98 -0.30 -35.84 -13.31
C ASN A 98 -1.73 -35.36 -13.62
N THR A 99 -2.69 -35.69 -12.75
CA THR A 99 -4.08 -35.21 -12.88
C THR A 99 -4.20 -33.73 -12.55
N ILE A 100 -5.30 -33.09 -12.97
CA ILE A 100 -5.52 -31.66 -12.71
C ILE A 100 -5.67 -31.42 -11.20
N GLU A 101 -6.33 -32.35 -10.52
CA GLU A 101 -6.54 -32.36 -9.07
C GLU A 101 -5.21 -32.46 -8.31
N ASP A 102 -4.32 -33.38 -8.71
CA ASP A 102 -2.99 -33.50 -8.10
C ASP A 102 -2.16 -32.23 -8.32
N ILE A 103 -2.25 -31.63 -9.51
CA ILE A 103 -1.52 -30.39 -9.83
C ILE A 103 -2.06 -29.22 -9.01
N ALA A 104 -3.38 -29.14 -8.83
CA ALA A 104 -4.04 -28.12 -8.01
C ALA A 104 -3.57 -28.21 -6.55
N ASP A 105 -3.51 -29.42 -6.00
CA ASP A 105 -2.99 -29.68 -4.65
C ASP A 105 -1.49 -29.31 -4.52
N ILE A 106 -0.65 -29.79 -5.45
CA ILE A 106 0.82 -29.51 -5.45
C ILE A 106 1.12 -28.02 -5.52
N LEU A 107 0.34 -27.27 -6.31
CA LEU A 107 0.57 -25.84 -6.55
C LEU A 107 -0.21 -24.93 -5.61
N ASP A 108 -0.96 -25.49 -4.65
CA ASP A 108 -1.87 -24.78 -3.76
C ASP A 108 -2.73 -23.79 -4.57
N ALA A 109 -3.53 -24.36 -5.47
CA ALA A 109 -4.37 -23.66 -6.42
C ALA A 109 -5.71 -24.39 -6.58
N SER A 110 -6.72 -23.70 -7.11
CA SER A 110 -7.98 -24.34 -7.49
C SER A 110 -7.85 -25.11 -8.80
N VAL A 111 -8.66 -26.16 -8.96
CA VAL A 111 -8.78 -26.91 -10.22
C VAL A 111 -9.05 -25.97 -11.40
N LYS A 112 -9.92 -24.97 -11.20
CA LYS A 112 -10.26 -23.97 -12.22
C LYS A 112 -9.05 -23.12 -12.64
N GLU A 113 -8.20 -22.71 -11.71
CA GLU A 113 -6.97 -21.97 -12.03
C GLU A 113 -6.01 -22.84 -12.85
N VAL A 114 -5.85 -24.11 -12.47
CA VAL A 114 -5.01 -25.06 -13.22
C VAL A 114 -5.56 -25.31 -14.62
N GLU A 115 -6.88 -25.48 -14.77
CA GLU A 115 -7.53 -25.61 -16.07
C GLU A 115 -7.30 -24.37 -16.95
N GLN A 116 -7.37 -23.16 -16.38
CA GLN A 116 -7.06 -21.93 -17.09
C GLN A 116 -5.59 -21.86 -17.51
N TRP A 117 -4.66 -22.22 -16.62
CA TRP A 117 -3.22 -22.25 -16.92
C TRP A 117 -2.84 -23.25 -18.01
N LEU A 118 -3.58 -24.35 -18.10
CA LEU A 118 -3.43 -25.38 -19.14
C LEU A 118 -4.21 -25.08 -20.42
N GLY A 119 -5.04 -24.02 -20.43
CA GLY A 119 -5.87 -23.64 -21.58
C GLY A 119 -7.03 -24.61 -21.85
N LEU A 120 -7.50 -25.30 -20.82
CA LEU A 120 -8.58 -26.29 -20.89
C LEU A 120 -9.98 -25.67 -20.76
N VAL A 121 -10.07 -24.45 -20.21
CA VAL A 121 -11.30 -23.66 -20.12
C VAL A 121 -11.21 -22.47 -21.08
N ARG A 122 -12.24 -22.29 -21.92
CA ARG A 122 -12.39 -21.07 -22.73
C ARG A 122 -12.78 -19.89 -21.85
N ALA A 123 -12.13 -18.76 -22.07
CA ALA A 123 -12.50 -17.47 -21.47
C ALA A 123 -13.97 -17.10 -21.76
#